data_AF-A0A9R1S968-F1
#
_entry.id   AF-A0A9R1S968-F1
#
_cell.length_a   1.000
_cell.length_b   1.000
_cell.length_c   1.000
_cell.angle_alpha   90.00
_cell.angle_beta   90.00
_cell.angle_gamma   90.00
#
_symmetry.space_group_name_H-M   'P 1'
#
loop_
_entity.id
_entity.type
_entity.pdbx_description
1 polymer ?
#
loop_
_entity_poly.entity_id
_entity_poly.type
_entity_poly.pdbx_seq_one_letter_code
_entity_poly.pdbx_strand_id
1 'polypeptide(L)'
;MYLQGYYNPHLSLQTFNEFFIRQLKPSARPIAHIDDGSIATCAADCRLMAYSSVDESTRFWIKGRKFSIEGLLGADAHHNAFKNGSLVIFRLAPQDYHRFHVPVSGTVEKFVEIPGCLYTVNPIAVNSKYCNVFTENKRVISIISTSEFGKVCLLSLFCCIL
;
A
#
# COMPACT_ATOMS: atom_id res chain seq x y z
N MET A 1 -13.34 -3.44 -21.47
CA MET A 1 -12.93 -3.90 -20.13
C MET A 1 -12.72 -5.41 -20.21
N TYR A 2 -11.52 -5.86 -20.59
CA TYR A 2 -11.28 -7.25 -20.98
C TYR A 2 -11.02 -8.14 -19.76
N LEU A 3 -11.93 -9.10 -19.53
CA LEU A 3 -11.90 -10.08 -18.44
C LEU A 3 -10.84 -11.20 -18.62
N GLN A 4 -9.92 -11.08 -19.58
CA GLN A 4 -9.03 -12.17 -20.00
C GLN A 4 -8.04 -12.66 -18.91
N GLY A 5 -7.77 -11.83 -17.89
CA GLY A 5 -6.84 -12.14 -16.79
C GLY A 5 -7.47 -12.75 -15.53
N TYR A 6 -8.78 -12.99 -15.47
CA TYR A 6 -9.45 -13.45 -14.24
C TYR A 6 -9.60 -14.97 -14.18
N TYR A 7 -9.44 -15.55 -12.98
CA TYR A 7 -9.37 -17.00 -12.77
C TYR A 7 -10.58 -17.77 -13.33
N ASN A 8 -11.76 -17.15 -13.31
CA ASN A 8 -12.96 -17.79 -13.83
C ASN A 8 -13.92 -16.76 -14.46
N PRO A 9 -14.02 -16.69 -15.81
CA PRO A 9 -14.95 -15.78 -16.49
C PRO A 9 -16.43 -16.18 -16.30
N HIS A 10 -16.70 -17.36 -15.71
CA HIS A 10 -18.04 -17.87 -15.43
C HIS A 10 -18.42 -17.83 -13.94
N LEU A 11 -17.58 -17.27 -13.06
CA LEU A 11 -17.98 -17.07 -11.67
C LEU A 11 -19.11 -16.04 -11.64
N SER A 12 -20.32 -16.47 -11.28
CA SER A 12 -21.42 -15.58 -10.95
C SER A 12 -21.06 -14.86 -9.65
N LEU A 13 -20.38 -13.72 -9.77
CA LEU A 13 -20.06 -12.83 -8.64
C LEU A 13 -21.38 -12.36 -8.04
N GLN A 14 -21.73 -12.86 -6.85
CA GLN A 14 -23.04 -12.68 -6.24
C GLN A 14 -23.18 -11.33 -5.56
N THR A 15 -22.04 -10.75 -5.15
CA THR A 15 -22.00 -9.47 -4.45
C THR A 15 -20.98 -8.53 -5.07
N PHE A 16 -21.18 -7.23 -4.86
CA PHE A 16 -20.18 -6.23 -5.26
C PHE A 16 -18.84 -6.46 -4.57
N ASN A 17 -18.85 -6.92 -3.30
CA ASN A 17 -17.62 -7.23 -2.58
C ASN A 17 -16.84 -8.35 -3.26
N GLU A 18 -17.50 -9.43 -3.70
CA GLU A 18 -16.84 -10.50 -4.48
C GLU A 18 -16.21 -9.99 -5.77
N PHE A 19 -16.89 -9.08 -6.47
CA PHE A 19 -16.33 -8.40 -7.64
C PHE A 19 -15.11 -7.54 -7.29
N PHE A 20 -15.17 -6.82 -6.17
CA PHE A 20 -14.10 -5.95 -5.71
C PHE A 20 -12.83 -6.76 -5.35
N ILE A 21 -12.99 -7.89 -4.66
CA ILE A 21 -11.90 -8.78 -4.24
C ILE A 21 -11.65 -9.97 -5.20
N ARG A 22 -12.13 -9.88 -6.44
CA ARG A 22 -12.01 -10.94 -7.46
C ARG A 22 -10.59 -11.44 -7.63
N GLN A 23 -10.41 -12.73 -7.97
CA GLN A 23 -9.09 -13.34 -8.16
C GLN A 23 -8.59 -13.22 -9.61
N LEU A 24 -7.30 -12.95 -9.76
CA LEU A 24 -6.60 -13.07 -11.03
C LEU A 24 -6.19 -14.52 -11.31
N LYS A 25 -5.98 -14.86 -12.58
CA LYS A 25 -5.29 -16.10 -12.95
C LYS A 25 -3.87 -16.08 -12.37
N PRO A 26 -3.34 -17.20 -11.85
CA PRO A 26 -1.95 -17.26 -11.36
C PRO A 26 -0.93 -16.77 -12.38
N SER A 27 -1.16 -17.04 -13.68
CA SER A 27 -0.29 -16.62 -14.77
C SER A 27 -0.45 -15.16 -15.21
N ALA A 28 -1.42 -14.40 -14.67
CA ALA A 28 -1.69 -13.03 -15.10
C ALA A 28 -0.63 -12.02 -14.62
N ARG A 29 0.08 -12.32 -13.52
CA ARG A 29 1.09 -11.47 -12.89
C ARG A 29 2.30 -12.32 -12.46
N PRO A 30 3.13 -12.78 -13.40
CA PRO A 30 4.35 -13.48 -13.04
C PRO A 30 5.24 -12.55 -12.22
N ILE A 31 5.82 -13.08 -11.13
CA ILE A 31 6.76 -12.35 -10.28
C ILE A 31 8.08 -12.25 -11.04
N ALA A 32 8.53 -11.03 -11.30
CA ALA A 32 9.83 -10.79 -11.91
C ALA A 32 10.94 -11.16 -10.92
N HIS A 33 11.99 -11.82 -11.40
CA HIS A 33 13.17 -12.16 -10.61
C HIS A 33 12.87 -12.92 -9.30
N ILE A 34 12.03 -13.97 -9.38
CA ILE A 34 11.54 -14.70 -8.19
C ILE A 34 12.65 -15.29 -7.30
N ASP A 35 13.81 -15.61 -7.89
CA ASP A 35 14.95 -16.19 -7.20
C ASP A 35 15.97 -15.14 -6.71
N ASP A 36 15.73 -13.85 -6.98
CA ASP A 36 16.61 -12.75 -6.58
C ASP A 36 15.96 -11.93 -5.46
N GLY A 37 16.34 -12.22 -4.23
CA GLY A 37 15.84 -11.53 -3.04
C GLY A 37 16.22 -10.05 -2.98
N SER A 38 17.20 -9.59 -3.78
CA SER A 38 17.66 -8.19 -3.79
C SER A 38 16.75 -7.27 -4.60
N ILE A 39 15.74 -7.84 -5.27
CA ILE A 39 14.79 -7.10 -6.10
C ILE A 39 13.42 -7.08 -5.40
N ALA A 40 12.97 -5.90 -5.02
CA ALA A 40 11.61 -5.68 -4.55
C ALA A 40 10.64 -5.60 -5.74
N THR A 41 9.46 -6.21 -5.61
CA THR A 41 8.44 -6.24 -6.66
C THR A 41 7.25 -5.33 -6.35
N CYS A 42 6.43 -5.04 -7.36
CA CYS A 42 5.21 -4.26 -7.14
C CYS A 42 4.20 -5.05 -6.30
N ALA A 43 3.78 -4.47 -5.18
CA ALA A 43 2.82 -5.08 -4.27
C ALA A 43 1.38 -5.13 -4.82
N ALA A 44 1.02 -4.27 -5.77
CA ALA A 44 -0.35 -4.14 -6.26
C ALA A 44 -0.43 -3.62 -7.70
N ASP A 45 -1.52 -3.97 -8.39
CA ASP A 45 -1.96 -3.29 -9.60
C ASP A 45 -2.40 -1.87 -9.21
N CYS A 46 -1.63 -0.86 -9.57
CA CYS A 46 -1.85 0.49 -9.05
C CYS A 46 -1.23 1.59 -9.91
N ARG A 47 -1.42 2.84 -9.47
CA ARG A 47 -0.51 3.95 -9.80
C ARG A 47 0.56 4.04 -8.72
N LEU A 48 1.81 3.78 -9.10
CA LEU A 48 2.95 3.75 -8.21
C LEU A 48 3.67 5.09 -8.16
N MET A 49 4.07 5.48 -6.96
CA MET A 49 5.00 6.59 -6.72
C MET A 49 6.12 6.08 -5.81
N ALA A 50 7.37 6.39 -6.14
CA ALA A 50 8.53 6.03 -5.35
C ALA A 50 9.37 7.27 -5.07
N TYR A 51 9.82 7.39 -3.83
CA TYR A 51 10.65 8.49 -3.35
C TYR A 51 11.86 7.90 -2.64
N SER A 52 13.03 8.50 -2.87
CA SER A 52 14.27 8.08 -2.22
C SER A 52 14.28 8.40 -0.72
N SER A 53 13.46 9.38 -0.31
CA SER A 53 13.28 9.74 1.08
C SER A 53 11.87 10.27 1.38
N VAL A 54 11.53 10.29 2.65
CA VAL A 54 10.29 10.89 3.16
C VAL A 54 10.24 12.39 2.89
N ASP A 55 11.37 13.08 3.04
CA ASP A 55 11.47 14.51 2.75
C ASP A 55 11.20 14.82 1.28
N GLU A 56 11.63 13.95 0.37
CA GLU A 56 11.29 14.07 -1.05
C GLU A 56 9.78 13.91 -1.28
N SER A 57 9.16 12.92 -0.64
CA SER A 57 7.71 12.66 -0.78
C SER A 57 6.82 13.83 -0.32
N THR A 58 7.21 14.52 0.77
CA THR A 58 6.47 15.68 1.30
C THR A 58 6.61 16.91 0.41
N ARG A 59 7.76 17.06 -0.25
CA ARG A 59 7.98 18.15 -1.22
C ARG A 59 7.13 18.02 -2.47
N PHE A 60 6.99 16.80 -3.01
CA PHE A 60 6.39 16.60 -4.32
C PHE A 60 4.92 16.18 -4.30
N TRP A 61 4.47 15.44 -3.29
CA TRP A 61 3.15 14.81 -3.32
C TRP A 61 2.34 15.00 -2.04
N ILE A 62 2.96 14.84 -0.88
CA ILE A 62 2.24 14.93 0.40
C ILE A 62 2.30 16.37 0.90
N LYS A 63 1.41 17.23 0.37
CA LYS A 63 1.34 18.66 0.73
C LYS A 63 0.69 18.96 2.08
N GLY A 64 0.26 17.92 2.82
CA GLY A 64 -0.36 18.06 4.14
C GLY A 64 0.63 18.56 5.19
N ARG A 65 0.22 19.50 6.04
CA ARG A 65 1.09 20.17 7.03
C ARG A 65 1.53 19.29 8.21
N LYS A 66 1.10 18.03 8.29
CA LYS A 66 1.33 17.13 9.44
C LYS A 66 1.86 15.75 9.08
N PHE A 67 2.31 15.51 7.85
CA PHE A 67 2.89 14.22 7.53
C PHE A 67 4.23 14.03 8.22
N SER A 68 4.34 12.97 9.00
CA SER A 68 5.61 12.49 9.57
C SER A 68 5.58 10.96 9.63
N ILE A 69 6.75 10.33 9.60
CA ILE A 69 6.84 8.87 9.78
C ILE A 69 6.29 8.45 11.13
N GLU A 70 6.49 9.25 12.17
CA GLU A 70 5.91 9.00 13.49
C GLU A 70 4.37 9.05 13.44
N GLY A 71 3.79 10.06 12.80
CA GLY A 71 2.33 10.16 12.64
C GLY A 71 1.76 9.05 11.77
N LEU A 72 2.50 8.62 10.73
CA LEU A 72 2.10 7.53 9.85
C LEU A 72 2.17 6.18 10.56
N LEU A 73 3.25 5.90 11.27
CA LEU A 73 3.50 4.59 11.87
C LEU A 73 2.95 4.46 13.29
N GLY A 74 2.59 5.57 13.94
CA GLY A 74 2.22 5.60 15.34
C GLY A 74 3.39 5.30 16.27
N ALA A 75 3.13 5.31 17.57
CA ALA A 75 4.15 5.06 18.59
C ALA A 75 4.65 3.60 18.56
N ASP A 76 3.78 2.65 18.20
CA ASP A 76 4.04 1.22 18.40
C ASP A 76 4.87 0.55 17.30
N ALA A 77 5.07 1.20 16.15
CA ALA A 77 5.73 0.58 14.99
C ALA A 77 7.23 0.90 14.87
N HIS A 78 7.89 1.35 15.95
CA HIS A 78 9.34 1.66 15.97
C HIS A 78 9.78 2.61 14.85
N HIS A 79 9.09 3.76 14.74
CA HIS A 79 9.25 4.72 13.65
C HIS A 79 10.71 5.18 13.39
N ASN A 80 11.59 5.13 14.39
CA ASN A 80 13.01 5.49 14.25
C ASN A 80 13.76 4.64 13.21
N ALA A 81 13.37 3.37 13.03
CA ALA A 81 13.98 2.50 12.02
C ALA A 81 13.70 2.96 10.58
N PHE A 82 12.71 3.83 10.37
CA PHE A 82 12.22 4.23 9.04
C PHE A 82 12.45 5.70 8.70
N LYS A 83 13.05 6.51 9.60
CA LYS A 83 13.20 7.96 9.40
C LYS A 83 13.93 8.36 8.11
N ASN A 84 14.95 7.59 7.72
CA ASN A 84 15.76 7.84 6.52
C ASN A 84 15.46 6.84 5.39
N GLY A 85 14.32 6.15 5.46
CA GLY A 85 13.94 5.15 4.47
C GLY A 85 13.33 5.76 3.21
N SER A 86 13.36 4.96 2.15
CA SER A 86 12.60 5.21 0.92
C SER A 86 11.09 5.02 1.16
N LEU A 87 10.26 5.74 0.42
CA LEU A 87 8.81 5.62 0.50
C LEU A 87 8.24 5.22 -0.85
N VAL A 88 7.45 4.14 -0.87
CA VAL A 88 6.71 3.69 -2.07
C VAL A 88 5.22 3.70 -1.76
N ILE A 89 4.44 4.38 -2.60
CA ILE A 89 2.99 4.54 -2.46
C ILE A 89 2.31 3.83 -3.62
N PHE A 90 1.51 2.81 -3.29
CA PHE A 90 0.66 2.07 -4.23
C PHE A 90 -0.76 2.61 -4.14
N ARG A 91 -1.20 3.43 -5.11
CA ARG A 91 -2.58 3.95 -5.14
C ARG A 91 -3.45 3.12 -6.07
N LEU A 92 -4.35 2.33 -5.50
CA LEU A 92 -5.31 1.52 -6.24
C LEU A 92 -6.55 2.37 -6.57
N ALA A 93 -6.93 2.37 -7.85
CA ALA A 93 -8.20 2.95 -8.32
C ALA A 93 -9.31 1.89 -8.24
N PRO A 94 -10.61 2.27 -8.16
CA PRO A 94 -11.72 1.32 -8.00
C PRO A 94 -11.79 0.18 -9.03
N GLN A 95 -11.24 0.38 -10.23
CA GLN A 95 -11.18 -0.63 -11.29
C GLN A 95 -10.04 -1.66 -11.12
N ASP A 96 -9.03 -1.34 -10.32
CA ASP A 96 -7.84 -2.17 -10.15
C ASP A 96 -8.16 -3.47 -9.37
N TYR A 97 -7.18 -4.37 -9.30
CA TYR A 97 -7.28 -5.58 -8.50
C TYR A 97 -7.00 -5.25 -7.03
N HIS A 98 -8.00 -5.40 -6.15
CA HIS A 98 -7.94 -4.97 -4.75
C HIS A 98 -7.46 -6.06 -3.79
N ARG A 99 -6.55 -6.91 -4.25
CA ARG A 99 -5.66 -7.65 -3.35
C ARG A 99 -4.24 -7.16 -3.61
N PHE A 100 -3.49 -6.99 -2.55
CA PHE A 100 -2.08 -6.63 -2.61
C PHE A 100 -1.26 -7.78 -2.03
N HIS A 101 0.00 -7.83 -2.43
CA HIS A 101 0.95 -8.87 -2.14
C HIS A 101 2.17 -8.26 -1.43
N VAL A 102 2.97 -9.12 -0.80
CA VAL A 102 4.19 -8.67 -0.13
C VAL A 102 5.27 -8.43 -1.20
N PRO A 103 5.92 -7.25 -1.23
CA PRO A 103 6.87 -6.91 -2.29
C PRO A 103 8.26 -7.57 -2.14
N VAL A 104 8.55 -8.13 -0.96
CA VAL A 104 9.88 -8.63 -0.56
C VAL A 104 9.75 -9.92 0.25
N SER A 105 10.76 -10.77 0.18
CA SER A 105 10.88 -11.96 1.04
C SER A 105 11.34 -11.57 2.45
N GLY A 106 10.73 -12.16 3.48
CA GLY A 106 11.12 -11.90 4.87
C GLY A 106 10.16 -12.50 5.89
N THR A 107 10.44 -12.23 7.16
CA THR A 107 9.63 -12.68 8.30
C THR A 107 8.84 -11.51 8.86
N VAL A 108 7.53 -11.68 9.00
CA VAL A 108 6.69 -10.67 9.65
C VAL A 108 6.95 -10.69 11.16
N GLU A 109 7.43 -9.58 11.69
CA GLU A 109 7.74 -9.43 13.12
C GLU A 109 6.54 -8.91 13.91
N LYS A 110 5.75 -8.02 13.31
CA LYS A 110 4.71 -7.28 14.02
C LYS A 110 3.58 -6.85 13.10
N PHE A 111 2.36 -6.93 13.65
CA PHE A 111 1.16 -6.30 13.10
C PHE A 111 0.70 -5.20 14.06
N VAL A 112 0.40 -4.01 13.52
CA VAL A 112 -0.15 -2.90 14.30
C VAL A 112 -1.38 -2.38 13.59
N GLU A 113 -2.53 -2.44 14.24
CA GLU A 113 -3.73 -1.75 13.79
C GLU A 113 -3.78 -0.35 14.39
N ILE A 114 -3.99 0.66 13.55
CA ILE A 114 -4.17 2.03 13.98
C ILE A 114 -5.59 2.45 13.60
N PRO A 115 -6.47 2.72 14.59
CA PRO A 115 -7.81 3.21 14.32
C PRO A 115 -7.74 4.62 13.72
N GLY A 116 -8.79 5.00 12.99
CA GLY A 116 -8.84 6.31 12.36
C GLY A 116 -10.09 6.51 11.53
N CYS A 117 -10.13 7.64 10.84
CA CYS A 117 -11.18 7.98 9.92
C CYS A 117 -11.09 7.15 8.62
N LEU A 118 -12.05 7.34 7.73
CA LEU A 118 -12.04 6.75 6.39
C LEU A 118 -12.20 7.86 5.34
N TYR A 119 -11.27 8.81 5.31
CA TYR A 119 -11.26 9.82 4.25
C TYR A 119 -10.94 9.17 2.90
N THR A 120 -11.43 9.78 1.82
CA THR A 120 -11.08 9.36 0.46
C THR A 120 -9.60 9.62 0.17
N VAL A 121 -8.98 8.72 -0.59
CA VAL A 121 -7.62 8.86 -1.10
C VAL A 121 -7.57 9.44 -2.53
N ASN A 122 -8.67 10.06 -2.98
CA ASN A 122 -8.68 10.83 -4.21
C ASN A 122 -7.55 11.89 -4.16
N PRO A 123 -6.78 12.10 -5.24
CA PRO A 123 -5.70 13.08 -5.28
C PRO A 123 -6.07 14.48 -4.77
N ILE A 124 -7.32 14.94 -4.95
CA ILE A 124 -7.79 16.23 -4.43
C ILE A 124 -7.76 16.24 -2.90
N ALA A 125 -8.21 15.17 -2.25
CA ALA A 125 -8.22 15.05 -0.79
C ALA A 125 -6.82 14.84 -0.23
N VAL A 126 -5.99 14.02 -0.89
CA VAL A 126 -4.58 13.79 -0.49
C VAL A 126 -3.77 15.09 -0.48
N ASN A 127 -4.06 15.99 -1.43
CA ASN A 127 -3.40 17.30 -1.53
C ASN A 127 -4.14 18.42 -0.77
N SER A 128 -5.21 18.09 -0.05
CA SER A 128 -5.99 19.06 0.70
C SER A 128 -5.27 19.49 1.98
N LYS A 129 -5.39 20.76 2.33
CA LYS A 129 -4.94 21.28 3.63
C LYS A 129 -5.85 20.91 4.81
N TYR A 130 -7.03 20.35 4.52
CA TYR A 130 -8.09 20.10 5.50
C TYR A 130 -8.10 18.67 6.06
N CYS A 131 -7.45 17.72 5.39
CA CYS A 131 -7.45 16.31 5.79
C CYS A 131 -6.02 15.76 5.75
N ASN A 132 -5.57 15.08 6.81
CA ASN A 132 -4.27 14.40 6.80
C ASN A 132 -4.48 12.90 6.52
N VAL A 133 -4.87 12.59 5.28
CA VAL A 133 -5.35 11.26 4.86
C VAL A 133 -4.43 10.12 5.32
N PHE A 134 -3.11 10.27 5.17
CA PHE A 134 -2.15 9.22 5.53
C PHE A 134 -2.02 8.95 7.04
N THR A 135 -2.20 9.97 7.88
CA THR A 135 -1.99 9.86 9.33
C THR A 135 -3.30 9.72 10.12
N GLU A 136 -4.42 10.18 9.55
CA GLU A 136 -5.73 10.15 10.19
C GLU A 136 -6.59 8.95 9.77
N ASN A 137 -6.34 8.35 8.60
CA ASN A 137 -7.11 7.19 8.20
C ASN A 137 -6.75 5.94 9.00
N LYS A 138 -7.75 5.07 9.19
CA LYS A 138 -7.55 3.70 9.67
C LYS A 138 -6.52 3.00 8.80
N ARG A 139 -5.59 2.29 9.42
CA ARG A 139 -4.51 1.57 8.74
C ARG A 139 -4.01 0.38 9.53
N VAL A 140 -3.39 -0.54 8.82
CA VAL A 140 -2.71 -1.71 9.39
C VAL A 140 -1.28 -1.72 8.89
N ILE A 141 -0.35 -1.96 9.80
CA ILE A 141 1.09 -2.00 9.54
C ILE A 141 1.58 -3.42 9.74
N SER A 142 2.40 -3.89 8.81
CA SER A 142 3.17 -5.12 8.92
C SER A 142 4.65 -4.78 8.85
N ILE A 143 5.40 -5.06 9.92
CA ILE A 143 6.86 -4.90 9.95
C ILE A 143 7.49 -6.22 9.56
N ILE A 144 8.34 -6.18 8.55
CA ILE A 144 8.97 -7.35 7.93
C ILE A 144 10.47 -7.21 8.06
N SER A 145 11.12 -8.21 8.65
CA SER A 145 12.57 -8.33 8.62
C SER A 145 13.00 -9.12 7.40
N THR A 146 13.91 -8.53 6.62
CA THR A 146 14.39 -9.04 5.34
C THR A 146 15.92 -9.11 5.36
N SER A 147 16.51 -10.03 4.59
CA SER A 147 17.97 -10.12 4.46
C SER A 147 18.55 -8.94 3.66
N GLU A 148 17.88 -8.55 2.57
CA GLU A 148 18.43 -7.60 1.60
C GLU A 148 18.08 -6.13 1.91
N PHE A 149 16.92 -5.86 2.50
CA PHE A 149 16.40 -4.50 2.71
C PHE A 149 16.40 -4.07 4.18
N GLY A 150 16.88 -4.92 5.09
CA GLY A 150 16.71 -4.71 6.53
C GLY A 150 15.23 -4.74 6.92
N LYS A 151 14.73 -3.69 7.57
CA LYS A 151 13.31 -3.59 7.96
C LYS A 151 12.47 -2.95 6.86
N VAL A 152 11.42 -3.64 6.44
CA VAL A 152 10.40 -3.14 5.52
C VAL A 152 9.09 -2.97 6.27
N CYS A 153 8.48 -1.78 6.14
CA CYS A 153 7.16 -1.50 6.66
C CYS A 153 6.13 -1.53 5.52
N LEU A 154 5.29 -2.56 5.50
CA LEU A 154 4.14 -2.63 4.60
C LEU A 154 2.90 -2.07 5.31
N LEU A 155 2.36 -0.96 4.80
CA LEU A 155 1.23 -0.25 5.41
C LEU A 155 0.02 -0.27 4.48
N SER A 156 -1.08 -0.82 4.98
CA SER A 156 -2.38 -0.85 4.31
C SER A 156 -3.25 0.28 4.85
N LEU A 157 -3.46 1.31 4.04
CA LEU A 157 -4.29 2.47 4.38
C LEU A 157 -5.72 2.25 3.88
N PHE A 158 -6.70 2.36 4.77
CA PHE A 158 -8.11 2.18 4.44
C PHE A 158 -8.74 3.52 4.08
N CYS A 159 -9.71 3.52 3.19
CA CYS A 159 -10.39 4.73 2.74
C CYS A 159 -11.85 4.44 2.42
N CYS A 160 -12.68 5.48 2.38
CA CYS A 160 -13.99 5.37 1.75
C CYS A 160 -13.83 5.37 0.22
N ILE A 161 -14.62 4.51 -0.42
CA ILE A 161 -14.81 4.53 -1.86
C ILE A 161 -15.93 5.54 -2.11
N LEU A 162 -15.58 6.70 -2.68
CA LEU A 162 -16.54 7.69 -3.18
C LEU A 162 -16.73 7.47 -4.68
#